data_AF-W9VR43-F1
#
_entry.id   AF-W9VR43-F1
#
_cell.length_a   1.000
_cell.length_b   1.000
_cell.length_c   1.000
_cell.angle_alpha   90.00
_cell.angle_beta   90.00
_cell.angle_gamma   90.00
#
_symmetry.space_group_name_H-M   'P 1'
#
loop_
_entity.id
_entity.type
_entity.pdbx_description
1 polymer ?
#
loop_
_entity_poly.entity_id
_entity_poly.type
_entity_poly.pdbx_seq_one_letter_code
_entity_poly.pdbx_strand_id
1 'polypeptide(L)'
;MSNLNNLLPLSQEVAALICSAKQRAAAAINNEITLLYWQVGNRVRQEVLGGGRADYGKQVIATLASELTAQYGKGWSKRNLAQMVKFAEVFTDAHIVQTLSAQLSWSHFVILCAIDDPLKRDFYNSQLRMQSSESTPRADK
;
A
#
# COMPACT_ATOMS: atom_id res chain seq x y z
N MET A 1 -6.19 45.10 24.45
CA MET A 1 -5.75 43.69 24.63
C MET A 1 -6.65 42.73 23.84
N SER A 2 -6.73 42.91 22.52
CA SER A 2 -7.67 42.17 21.64
C SER A 2 -6.98 41.32 20.56
N ASN A 3 -5.64 41.26 20.54
CA ASN A 3 -4.88 40.53 19.51
C ASN A 3 -4.62 39.04 19.83
N LEU A 4 -4.66 38.63 21.12
CA LEU A 4 -4.38 37.23 21.48
C LEU A 4 -5.59 36.30 21.30
N ASN A 5 -6.82 36.82 21.36
CA ASN A 5 -8.04 36.00 21.23
C ASN A 5 -8.21 35.40 19.82
N ASN A 6 -7.51 35.94 18.82
CA ASN A 6 -7.55 35.46 17.43
C ASN A 6 -6.43 34.47 17.09
N LEU A 7 -5.46 34.24 18.00
CA LEU A 7 -4.35 33.31 17.75
C LEU A 7 -4.80 31.85 17.81
N LEU A 8 -5.79 31.52 18.63
CA LEU A 8 -6.28 30.14 18.74
C LEU A 8 -7.00 29.69 17.45
N PRO A 9 -7.97 30.45 16.89
CA PRO A 9 -8.56 30.15 15.58
C PRO A 9 -7.52 30.07 14.46
N LEU A 10 -6.59 31.05 14.39
CA LEU A 10 -5.53 31.07 13.38
C LEU A 10 -4.62 29.84 13.47
N SER A 11 -4.22 29.44 14.69
CA SER A 11 -3.37 28.27 14.89
C SER A 11 -4.06 26.96 14.47
N GLN A 12 -5.38 26.87 14.67
CA GLN A 12 -6.19 25.73 14.22
C GLN A 12 -6.30 25.67 12.70
N GLU A 13 -6.54 26.81 12.04
CA GLU A 13 -6.56 26.90 10.58
C GLU A 13 -5.20 26.50 9.97
N VAL A 14 -4.09 27.03 10.50
CA VAL A 14 -2.75 26.67 10.05
C VAL A 14 -2.45 25.18 10.29
N ALA A 15 -2.83 24.65 11.46
CA ALA A 15 -2.68 23.22 11.74
C ALA A 15 -3.48 22.34 10.77
N ALA A 16 -4.71 22.75 10.42
CA ALA A 16 -5.54 22.05 9.44
C ALA A 16 -4.90 22.05 8.04
N LEU A 17 -4.33 23.17 7.60
CA LEU A 17 -3.60 23.26 6.33
C LEU A 17 -2.38 22.33 6.31
N ILE A 18 -1.58 22.32 7.38
CA ILE A 18 -0.41 21.43 7.53
C ILE A 18 -0.84 19.97 7.52
N CYS A 19 -1.87 19.63 8.29
CA CYS A 19 -2.39 18.27 8.39
C CYS A 19 -2.88 17.77 7.03
N SER A 20 -3.71 18.56 6.35
CA SER A 20 -4.24 18.23 5.02
C SER A 20 -3.13 18.04 3.99
N ALA A 21 -2.12 18.92 3.97
CA ALA A 21 -0.98 18.79 3.06
C ALA A 21 -0.18 17.50 3.32
N LYS A 22 0.11 17.20 4.60
CA LYS A 22 0.81 15.96 4.99
C LYS A 22 0.01 14.71 4.65
N GLN A 23 -1.30 14.72 4.88
CA GLN A 23 -2.19 13.61 4.54
C GLN A 23 -2.20 13.33 3.03
N ARG A 24 -2.32 14.37 2.19
CA ARG A 24 -2.25 14.21 0.73
C ARG A 24 -0.91 13.67 0.26
N ALA A 25 0.20 14.17 0.81
CA ALA A 25 1.53 13.67 0.50
C ALA A 25 1.70 12.19 0.90
N ALA A 26 1.27 11.82 2.10
CA ALA A 26 1.30 10.44 2.58
C ALA A 26 0.43 9.52 1.71
N ALA A 27 -0.76 9.96 1.30
CA ALA A 27 -1.64 9.20 0.42
C ALA A 27 -1.00 8.96 -0.96
N ALA A 28 -0.39 9.99 -1.56
CA ALA A 28 0.31 9.85 -2.83
C ALA A 28 1.49 8.86 -2.74
N ILE A 29 2.30 8.97 -1.68
CA ILE A 29 3.42 8.05 -1.43
C ILE A 29 2.91 6.60 -1.25
N ASN A 30 1.85 6.41 -0.44
CA ASN A 30 1.29 5.09 -0.21
C ASN A 30 0.77 4.45 -1.49
N ASN A 31 0.12 5.24 -2.35
CA ASN A 31 -0.36 4.76 -3.65
C ASN A 31 0.81 4.26 -4.52
N GLU A 32 1.83 5.11 -4.71
CA GLU A 32 2.99 4.77 -5.53
C GLU A 32 3.75 3.55 -5.01
N ILE A 33 4.01 3.47 -3.70
CA ILE A 33 4.69 2.32 -3.10
C ILE A 33 3.87 1.04 -3.26
N THR A 34 2.55 1.12 -3.09
CA THR A 34 1.67 -0.04 -3.21
C THR A 34 1.61 -0.55 -4.65
N LEU A 35 1.54 0.36 -5.62
CA LEU A 35 1.59 0.02 -7.04
C LEU A 35 2.95 -0.59 -7.42
N LEU A 36 4.05 -0.01 -6.93
CA LEU A 36 5.40 -0.54 -7.13
C LEU A 36 5.51 -1.98 -6.61
N TYR A 37 5.01 -2.25 -5.40
CA TYR A 37 5.03 -3.60 -4.82
C TYR A 37 4.23 -4.60 -5.64
N TRP A 38 3.09 -4.20 -6.21
CA TRP A 38 2.36 -5.03 -7.15
C TRP A 38 3.18 -5.33 -8.41
N GLN A 39 3.77 -4.30 -9.02
CA GLN A 39 4.57 -4.42 -10.25
C GLN A 39 5.78 -5.34 -10.05
N VAL A 40 6.51 -5.17 -8.94
CA VAL A 40 7.63 -6.04 -8.56
C VAL A 40 7.12 -7.48 -8.39
N GLY A 41 6.04 -7.66 -7.64
CA GLY A 41 5.41 -8.96 -7.45
C GLY A 41 5.07 -9.65 -8.76
N ASN A 42 4.45 -8.92 -9.69
CA ASN A 42 4.06 -9.44 -10.99
C ASN A 42 5.27 -9.82 -11.86
N ARG A 43 6.33 -8.99 -11.87
CA ARG A 43 7.57 -9.30 -12.61
C ARG A 43 8.28 -10.53 -12.04
N VAL A 44 8.38 -10.64 -10.72
CA VAL A 44 8.98 -11.80 -10.05
C VAL A 44 8.14 -13.05 -10.32
N ARG A 45 6.80 -12.96 -10.23
CA ARG A 45 5.89 -14.07 -10.53
C ARG A 45 6.11 -14.61 -11.95
N GLN A 46 6.21 -13.72 -12.95
CA GLN A 46 6.48 -14.12 -14.34
C GLN A 46 7.82 -14.85 -14.48
N GLU A 47 8.86 -14.40 -13.77
CA GLU A 47 10.17 -15.07 -13.74
C GLU A 47 10.06 -16.49 -13.18
N VAL A 48 9.41 -16.63 -12.02
CA VAL A 48 9.28 -17.90 -11.31
C VAL A 48 8.45 -18.91 -12.11
N LEU A 49 7.34 -18.46 -12.70
CA LEU A 49 6.51 -19.31 -13.57
C LEU A 49 7.28 -19.78 -14.82
N GLY A 50 8.17 -18.96 -15.38
CA GLY A 50 9.00 -19.32 -16.52
C GLY A 50 10.06 -20.40 -16.24
N GLY A 51 10.48 -20.56 -14.97
CA GLY A 51 11.54 -21.50 -14.58
C GLY A 51 11.08 -22.92 -14.19
N GLY A 52 9.77 -23.19 -14.19
CA GLY A 52 9.20 -24.55 -14.12
C GLY A 52 9.39 -25.36 -12.83
N ARG A 53 10.10 -24.85 -11.80
CA ARG A 53 10.34 -25.58 -10.53
C ARG A 53 10.22 -24.68 -9.30
N ALA A 54 9.60 -25.19 -8.24
CA ALA A 54 9.42 -24.47 -6.97
C ALA A 54 10.75 -24.01 -6.33
N ASP A 55 11.82 -24.79 -6.47
CA ASP A 55 13.12 -24.44 -5.89
C ASP A 55 13.84 -23.32 -6.65
N TYR A 56 13.61 -23.19 -7.96
CA TYR A 56 14.08 -22.03 -8.73
C TYR A 56 13.45 -20.74 -8.21
N GLY A 57 12.14 -20.74 -7.97
CA GLY A 57 11.45 -19.58 -7.41
C GLY A 57 11.99 -19.13 -6.05
N LYS A 58 12.32 -20.08 -5.17
CA LYS A 58 12.95 -19.79 -3.88
C LYS A 58 14.33 -19.13 -4.05
N GLN A 59 15.13 -19.61 -5.01
CA GLN A 59 16.45 -19.04 -5.30
C GLN A 59 16.34 -17.62 -5.87
N VAL A 60 15.41 -17.37 -6.79
CA VAL A 60 15.14 -16.04 -7.35
C VAL A 60 14.78 -15.05 -6.24
N ILE A 61 13.81 -15.39 -5.39
CA ILE A 61 13.39 -14.53 -4.26
C ILE A 61 14.55 -14.31 -3.28
N ALA A 62 15.34 -15.35 -3.00
CA ALA A 62 16.47 -15.23 -2.08
C ALA A 62 17.56 -14.30 -2.59
N THR A 63 17.88 -14.38 -3.89
CA THR A 63 18.89 -13.56 -4.56
C THR A 63 18.44 -12.10 -4.60
N LEU A 64 17.23 -11.85 -5.12
CA LEU A 64 16.65 -10.51 -5.19
C LEU A 64 16.55 -9.84 -3.82
N ALA A 65 16.16 -10.60 -2.79
CA ALA A 65 16.09 -10.04 -1.44
C ALA A 65 17.45 -9.52 -0.96
N SER A 66 18.52 -10.28 -1.22
CA SER A 66 19.87 -9.90 -0.84
C SER A 66 20.33 -8.64 -1.56
N GLU A 67 20.20 -8.61 -2.89
CA GLU A 67 20.63 -7.50 -3.73
C GLU A 67 19.85 -6.22 -3.45
N LEU A 68 18.51 -6.30 -3.43
CA LEU A 68 17.64 -5.15 -3.23
C LEU A 68 17.72 -4.62 -1.79
N THR A 69 17.92 -5.48 -0.79
CA THR A 69 18.14 -5.02 0.59
C THR A 69 19.49 -4.31 0.72
N ALA A 70 20.53 -4.80 0.05
CA ALA A 70 21.84 -4.13 0.03
C ALA A 70 21.78 -2.76 -0.66
N GLN A 71 21.01 -2.64 -1.75
CA GLN A 71 20.91 -1.41 -2.54
C GLN A 71 19.94 -0.37 -1.96
N TYR A 72 18.76 -0.81 -1.50
CA TYR A 72 17.64 0.07 -1.14
C TYR A 72 17.25 -0.03 0.35
N GLY A 73 17.83 -0.95 1.11
CA GLY A 73 17.59 -1.09 2.54
C GLY A 73 16.28 -1.81 2.89
N LYS A 74 15.62 -1.34 3.95
CA LYS A 74 14.42 -1.98 4.50
C LYS A 74 13.27 -1.98 3.49
N GLY A 75 12.52 -3.07 3.44
CA GLY A 75 11.37 -3.22 2.52
C GLY A 75 11.52 -4.38 1.53
N TRP A 76 12.75 -4.84 1.31
CA TRP A 76 13.08 -5.83 0.26
C TRP A 76 13.49 -7.21 0.80
N SER A 77 13.00 -7.58 1.98
CA SER A 77 13.27 -8.91 2.54
C SER A 77 12.61 -10.03 1.73
N LYS A 78 13.10 -11.27 1.88
CA LYS A 78 12.48 -12.47 1.25
C LYS A 78 10.98 -12.56 1.54
N ARG A 79 10.59 -12.25 2.78
CA ARG A 79 9.18 -12.25 3.22
C ARG A 79 8.37 -11.19 2.46
N ASN A 80 8.91 -9.98 2.29
CA ASN A 80 8.20 -8.92 1.58
C ASN A 80 8.07 -9.24 0.09
N LEU A 81 9.14 -9.71 -0.55
CA LEU A 81 9.07 -10.14 -1.96
C LEU A 81 8.07 -11.28 -2.16
N ALA A 82 8.00 -12.26 -1.26
CA ALA A 82 6.99 -13.31 -1.31
C ALA A 82 5.55 -12.75 -1.18
N GLN A 83 5.34 -11.76 -0.32
CA GLN A 83 4.04 -11.07 -0.22
C GLN A 83 3.72 -10.29 -1.50
N MET A 84 4.71 -9.65 -2.13
CA MET A 84 4.52 -8.95 -3.41
C MET A 84 4.09 -9.94 -4.51
N VAL A 85 4.74 -11.10 -4.58
CA VAL A 85 4.34 -12.18 -5.51
C VAL A 85 2.91 -12.62 -5.24
N LYS A 86 2.56 -12.91 -3.97
CA LYS A 86 1.19 -13.26 -3.58
C LYS A 86 0.19 -12.16 -3.94
N PHE A 87 0.58 -10.89 -3.80
CA PHE A 87 -0.26 -9.76 -4.17
C PHE A 87 -0.59 -9.77 -5.66
N ALA A 88 0.40 -10.01 -6.52
CA ALA A 88 0.18 -10.13 -7.97
C ALA A 88 -0.56 -11.42 -8.38
N GLU A 89 -0.53 -12.46 -7.56
CA GLU A 89 -1.34 -13.68 -7.76
C GLU A 89 -2.81 -13.46 -7.43
N VAL A 90 -3.10 -12.76 -6.31
CA VAL A 90 -4.47 -12.51 -5.83
C VAL A 90 -5.14 -11.41 -6.64
N PHE A 91 -4.41 -10.36 -7.01
CA PHE A 91 -4.92 -9.22 -7.78
C PHE A 91 -4.25 -9.21 -9.16
N THR A 92 -4.83 -9.91 -10.13
CA THR A 92 -4.20 -10.07 -11.45
C THR A 92 -4.40 -8.89 -12.40
N ASP A 93 -5.42 -8.06 -12.14
CA ASP A 93 -5.77 -6.92 -12.99
C ASP A 93 -5.12 -5.62 -12.48
N ALA A 94 -4.23 -5.05 -13.31
CA ALA A 94 -3.54 -3.81 -13.02
C ALA A 94 -4.49 -2.61 -12.80
N HIS A 95 -5.61 -2.55 -13.52
CA HIS A 95 -6.57 -1.45 -13.40
C HIS A 95 -7.29 -1.46 -12.05
N ILE A 96 -7.62 -2.66 -11.55
CA ILE A 96 -8.18 -2.83 -10.20
C ILE A 96 -7.17 -2.38 -9.16
N VAL A 97 -5.91 -2.80 -9.30
CA VAL A 97 -4.84 -2.44 -8.36
C VAL A 97 -4.62 -0.93 -8.34
N GLN A 98 -4.53 -0.27 -9.50
CA GLN A 98 -4.37 1.17 -9.61
C GLN A 98 -5.52 1.94 -8.93
N THR A 99 -6.75 1.43 -9.06
CA THR A 99 -7.92 2.04 -8.43
C THR A 99 -7.92 1.85 -6.91
N LEU A 100 -7.55 0.66 -6.44
CA LEU A 100 -7.54 0.32 -5.03
C LEU A 100 -6.34 0.93 -4.28
N SER A 101 -5.18 1.07 -4.91
CA SER A 101 -3.98 1.68 -4.30
C SER A 101 -4.15 3.17 -3.97
N ALA A 102 -5.08 3.85 -4.64
CA ALA A 102 -5.48 5.22 -4.29
C ALA A 102 -6.23 5.30 -2.95
N GLN A 103 -6.80 4.19 -2.47
CA GLN A 103 -7.62 4.11 -1.26
C GLN A 103 -6.97 3.25 -0.16
N LEU A 104 -6.16 2.26 -0.55
CA LEU A 104 -5.62 1.23 0.33
C LEU A 104 -4.09 1.26 0.31
N SER A 105 -3.48 1.31 1.50
CA SER A 105 -2.04 1.12 1.68
C SER A 105 -1.62 -0.35 1.54
N TRP A 106 -0.32 -0.59 1.34
CA TRP A 106 0.30 -1.91 1.33
C TRP A 106 -0.16 -2.85 2.46
N SER A 107 -0.28 -2.35 3.71
CA SER A 107 -0.72 -3.18 4.84
C SER A 107 -2.13 -3.74 4.67
N HIS A 108 -3.04 -2.98 4.05
CA HIS A 108 -4.38 -3.46 3.73
C HIS A 108 -4.32 -4.61 2.72
N PHE A 109 -3.49 -4.48 1.68
CA PHE A 109 -3.32 -5.54 0.69
C PHE A 109 -2.71 -6.82 1.30
N VAL A 110 -1.76 -6.70 2.23
CA VAL A 110 -1.22 -7.86 2.94
C VAL A 110 -2.33 -8.62 3.69
N ILE A 111 -3.24 -7.90 4.35
CA ILE A 111 -4.41 -8.50 5.03
C ILE A 111 -5.34 -9.16 4.00
N LEU A 112 -5.69 -8.46 2.91
CA LEU A 112 -6.58 -8.98 1.88
C LEU A 112 -6.00 -10.24 1.20
N CYS A 113 -4.69 -10.27 0.96
CA CYS A 113 -4.01 -11.43 0.39
C CYS A 113 -3.92 -12.61 1.36
N ALA A 114 -4.13 -12.42 2.66
CA ALA A 114 -4.20 -13.50 3.64
C ALA A 114 -5.57 -14.19 3.67
N ILE A 115 -6.59 -13.60 3.06
CA ILE A 115 -7.94 -14.16 2.97
C ILE A 115 -8.03 -15.02 1.71
N ASP A 116 -8.20 -16.33 1.85
CA ASP A 116 -8.24 -17.26 0.71
C ASP A 116 -9.60 -17.24 -0.01
N ASP A 117 -10.69 -17.08 0.74
CA ASP A 117 -12.07 -17.02 0.21
C ASP A 117 -12.31 -15.69 -0.55
N PRO A 118 -12.57 -15.74 -1.86
CA PRO A 118 -12.79 -14.55 -2.67
C PRO A 118 -13.98 -13.69 -2.19
N LEU A 119 -15.07 -14.32 -1.75
CA LEU A 119 -16.26 -13.58 -1.30
C LEU A 119 -15.98 -12.83 -0.01
N LYS A 120 -15.26 -13.46 0.93
CA LYS A 120 -14.81 -12.77 2.16
C LYS A 120 -13.85 -11.64 1.82
N ARG A 121 -12.93 -11.85 0.88
CA ARG A 121 -11.98 -10.82 0.45
C ARG A 121 -12.69 -9.60 -0.11
N ASP A 122 -13.69 -9.80 -0.98
CA ASP A 122 -14.48 -8.71 -1.56
C ASP A 122 -15.29 -7.97 -0.50
N PHE A 123 -15.88 -8.69 0.45
CA PHE A 123 -16.55 -8.09 1.60
C PHE A 123 -15.58 -7.20 2.40
N TYR A 124 -14.41 -7.71 2.80
CA TYR A 124 -13.43 -6.93 3.56
C TYR A 124 -12.86 -5.75 2.76
N ASN A 125 -12.66 -5.92 1.45
CA ASN A 125 -12.26 -4.82 0.56
C ASN A 125 -13.29 -3.68 0.61
N SER A 126 -14.59 -4.00 0.54
CA SER A 126 -15.66 -2.99 0.64
C SER A 126 -15.61 -2.23 1.97
N GLN A 127 -15.39 -2.93 3.09
CA GLN A 127 -15.31 -2.33 4.42
C GLN A 127 -14.10 -1.40 4.58
N LEU A 128 -12.93 -1.84 4.11
CA LEU A 128 -11.70 -1.05 4.17
C LEU A 128 -11.80 0.22 3.32
N ARG A 129 -12.47 0.16 2.16
CA ARG A 129 -12.72 1.33 1.33
C ARG A 129 -13.61 2.35 2.04
N MET A 130 -14.67 1.90 2.71
CA MET A 130 -15.53 2.79 3.50
C MET A 130 -14.75 3.48 4.62
N GLN A 131 -13.97 2.74 5.40
CA GLN A 131 -13.15 3.31 6.48
C GLN A 131 -12.08 4.28 5.97
N SER A 132 -11.46 3.99 4.81
CA SER A 132 -10.50 4.90 4.19
C SER A 132 -11.15 6.21 3.74
N SER A 133 -12.41 6.18 3.29
CA SER A 133 -13.17 7.36 2.91
C SER A 133 -13.67 8.18 4.12
N GLU A 134 -13.93 7.52 5.25
CA GLU A 134 -14.35 8.15 6.51
C GLU A 134 -13.18 8.77 7.31
N SER A 135 -11.94 8.31 7.06
CA SER A 135 -10.72 8.80 7.74
C SER A 135 -10.17 10.10 7.15
N THR A 136 -10.64 10.52 5.97
CA THR A 136 -10.51 11.90 5.50
C THR A 136 -11.42 12.76 6.38
N PRO A 137 -10.89 13.73 7.16
CA PRO A 137 -11.73 14.49 8.07
C PRO A 137 -12.85 15.18 7.29
N ARG A 138 -14.07 14.69 7.50
CA ARG A 138 -15.28 15.41 7.17
C ARG A 138 -15.27 16.64 8.06
N ALA A 139 -14.95 17.79 7.48
CA ALA A 139 -15.10 19.07 8.14
C ALA A 139 -16.62 19.34 8.31
N ASP A 140 -17.20 18.79 9.36
CA ASP A 140 -18.59 18.99 9.80
C ASP A 140 -18.56 18.67 11.32
N LYS A 141 -18.82 19.54 12.30
CA LYS A 141 -19.53 20.83 12.42
C LYS A 141 -18.95 21.63 13.58
#